data_AF-A0A1F7A0P7-F1
#
_entry.id   AF-A0A1F7A0P7-F1
#
_cell.length_a   1.000
_cell.length_b   1.000
_cell.length_c   1.000
_cell.angle_alpha   90.00
_cell.angle_beta   90.00
_cell.angle_gamma   90.00
#
_symmetry.space_group_name_H-M   'P 1'
#
loop_
_entity.id
_entity.type
_entity.pdbx_description
1 polymer ?
#
loop_
_entity_poly.entity_id
_entity_poly.type
_entity_poly.pdbx_seq_one_letter_code
_entity_poly.pdbx_strand_id
1 'polypeptide(L)'
;MIQQSQTGQELAEAALAESNTAVLDEVKQSDDLADSLVQLQNVIERNALESEKIAEDLKLKRESLRSVYEHDLRLSEAEEVAQLKSQQVKEEKSRLLASPQTVAIRTAIAELSAQKKELEETLSNHLLNYFQLTNSKSFDTSDGDQWEFSVAAKVKPRRK
;
A
#
# COMPACT_ATOMS: atom_id res chain seq x y z
N MET A 1 -41.74 7.51 -83.26
CA MET A 1 -40.99 7.15 -82.04
C MET A 1 -39.74 6.42 -82.48
N ILE A 2 -38.57 7.05 -82.39
CA ILE A 2 -37.29 6.43 -82.81
C ILE A 2 -36.57 6.03 -81.52
N GLN A 3 -36.48 4.72 -81.28
CA GLN A 3 -35.63 4.15 -80.24
C GLN A 3 -34.18 4.15 -80.74
N GLN A 4 -33.31 4.91 -80.08
CA GLN A 4 -31.87 4.81 -80.29
C GLN A 4 -31.35 3.56 -79.56
N SER A 5 -30.86 2.59 -80.32
CA SER A 5 -30.13 1.43 -79.83
C SER A 5 -28.70 1.87 -79.47
N GLN A 6 -28.38 1.90 -78.17
CA GLN A 6 -26.99 2.03 -77.71
C GLN A 6 -26.18 0.85 -78.23
N THR A 7 -25.04 1.15 -78.87
CA THR A 7 -24.18 0.11 -79.44
C THR A 7 -23.34 -0.54 -78.34
N GLY A 8 -23.01 -1.83 -78.47
CA GLY A 8 -22.19 -2.55 -77.47
C GLY A 8 -20.80 -1.94 -77.25
N GLN A 9 -20.32 -1.10 -78.17
CA GLN A 9 -19.12 -0.29 -78.01
C GLN A 9 -19.30 0.85 -76.99
N GLU A 10 -20.41 1.58 -77.00
CA GLU A 10 -20.69 2.65 -76.03
C GLU A 10 -20.83 2.09 -74.60
N LEU A 11 -21.42 0.91 -74.45
CA LEU A 11 -21.53 0.21 -73.16
C LEU A 11 -20.16 -0.24 -72.63
N ALA A 12 -19.27 -0.70 -73.51
CA ALA A 12 -17.91 -1.09 -73.14
C ALA A 12 -17.04 0.13 -72.79
N GLU A 13 -17.17 1.23 -73.53
CA GLU A 13 -16.46 2.49 -73.25
C GLU A 13 -16.93 3.15 -71.95
N ALA A 14 -18.23 3.11 -71.65
CA ALA A 14 -18.78 3.60 -70.40
C ALA A 14 -18.25 2.80 -69.20
N ALA A 15 -18.22 1.47 -69.27
CA ALA A 15 -17.71 0.61 -68.19
C ALA A 15 -16.19 0.80 -67.96
N LEU A 16 -15.41 1.03 -69.02
CA LEU A 16 -13.97 1.35 -68.94
C LEU A 16 -13.71 2.73 -68.33
N ALA A 17 -14.55 3.71 -68.66
CA ALA A 17 -14.47 5.05 -68.06
C ALA A 17 -14.80 4.99 -66.56
N GLU A 18 -15.83 4.23 -66.18
CA GLU A 18 -16.26 4.05 -64.78
C GLU A 18 -15.23 3.27 -63.96
N SER A 19 -14.55 2.27 -64.55
CA SER A 19 -13.45 1.56 -63.88
C SER A 19 -12.22 2.44 -63.70
N ASN A 20 -11.89 3.30 -64.69
CA ASN A 20 -10.75 4.20 -64.58
C ASN A 20 -10.99 5.31 -63.56
N THR A 21 -12.21 5.85 -63.46
CA THR A 21 -12.54 6.84 -62.43
C THR A 21 -12.51 6.22 -61.03
N ALA A 22 -12.99 5.00 -60.85
CA ALA A 22 -12.92 4.30 -59.57
C ALA A 22 -11.45 4.05 -59.12
N VAL A 23 -10.57 3.60 -60.02
CA VAL A 23 -9.15 3.41 -59.72
C VAL A 23 -8.45 4.72 -59.39
N LEU A 24 -8.78 5.81 -60.08
CA LEU A 24 -8.22 7.14 -59.80
C LEU A 24 -8.67 7.70 -58.45
N ASP A 25 -9.88 7.36 -58.00
CA ASP A 25 -10.41 7.79 -56.70
C ASP A 25 -9.78 7.01 -55.54
N GLU A 26 -9.55 5.70 -55.72
CA GLU A 26 -8.81 4.87 -54.75
C GLU A 26 -7.35 5.32 -54.60
N VAL A 27 -6.67 5.68 -55.69
CA VAL A 27 -5.29 6.18 -55.65
C VAL A 27 -5.21 7.51 -54.91
N LYS A 28 -6.15 8.43 -55.14
CA LYS A 28 -6.21 9.72 -54.41
C LYS A 28 -6.48 9.53 -52.92
N GLN A 29 -7.41 8.64 -52.56
CA GLN A 29 -7.68 8.32 -51.15
C GLN A 29 -6.46 7.69 -50.47
N SER A 30 -5.69 6.88 -51.20
CA SER A 30 -4.42 6.31 -50.70
C SER A 30 -3.35 7.38 -50.50
N ASP A 31 -3.22 8.35 -51.43
CA ASP A 31 -2.27 9.46 -51.32
C ASP A 31 -2.64 10.40 -50.16
N ASP A 32 -3.92 10.77 -50.02
CA ASP A 32 -4.42 11.60 -48.91
C ASP A 32 -4.21 10.92 -47.55
N LEU A 33 -4.40 9.59 -47.49
CA LEU A 33 -4.13 8.80 -46.29
C LEU A 33 -2.63 8.75 -45.98
N ALA A 34 -1.78 8.57 -46.99
CA ALA A 34 -0.33 8.58 -46.81
C ALA A 34 0.17 9.93 -46.27
N ASP A 35 -0.34 11.04 -46.81
CA ASP A 35 -0.02 12.39 -46.33
C ASP A 35 -0.49 12.63 -44.89
N SER A 36 -1.69 12.15 -44.54
CA SER A 36 -2.21 12.21 -43.16
C SER A 36 -1.33 11.41 -42.18
N LEU A 37 -0.88 10.22 -42.58
CA LEU A 37 0.01 9.39 -41.77
C LEU A 37 1.37 10.06 -41.55
N VAL A 38 1.95 10.69 -42.58
CA VAL A 38 3.20 11.44 -42.46
C VAL A 38 3.05 12.64 -41.52
N GLN A 39 1.96 13.39 -41.63
CA GLN A 39 1.68 14.51 -40.71
C GLN A 39 1.53 14.03 -39.26
N LEU A 40 0.79 12.94 -39.04
CA LEU A 40 0.62 12.34 -37.72
C LEU A 40 1.95 11.85 -37.15
N GLN A 41 2.78 11.20 -37.98
CA GLN A 41 4.09 10.72 -37.57
C GLN A 41 5.00 11.87 -37.12
N ASN A 42 5.02 12.98 -37.85
CA ASN A 42 5.78 14.17 -37.46
C ASN A 42 5.30 14.76 -36.12
N VAL A 43 3.99 14.78 -35.87
CA VAL A 43 3.43 15.24 -34.59
C VAL A 43 3.81 14.30 -33.45
N ILE A 44 3.71 12.98 -33.68
CA ILE A 44 4.10 11.95 -32.70
C ILE A 44 5.58 12.09 -32.35
N GLU A 45 6.45 12.20 -33.37
CA GLU A 45 7.89 12.33 -33.17
C GLU A 45 8.24 13.61 -32.40
N ARG A 46 7.68 14.75 -32.80
CA ARG A 46 7.88 16.02 -32.07
C ARG A 46 7.46 15.90 -30.61
N ASN A 47 6.28 15.34 -30.35
CA ASN A 47 5.75 15.22 -28.99
C ASN A 47 6.57 14.21 -28.17
N ALA A 48 7.09 13.14 -28.78
CA ALA A 48 7.95 12.17 -28.11
C ALA A 48 9.28 12.81 -27.67
N LEU A 49 9.93 13.55 -28.57
CA LEU A 49 11.17 14.28 -28.26
C LEU A 49 10.94 15.36 -27.18
N GLU A 50 9.83 16.08 -27.25
CA GLU A 50 9.48 17.08 -26.24
C GLU A 50 9.20 16.44 -24.88
N SER A 51 8.52 15.29 -24.86
CA SER A 51 8.29 14.52 -23.64
C SER A 51 9.60 14.03 -23.00
N GLU A 52 10.56 13.59 -23.80
CA GLU A 52 11.88 13.15 -23.30
C GLU A 52 12.65 14.33 -22.68
N LYS A 53 12.66 15.47 -23.37
CA LYS A 53 13.28 16.70 -22.85
C LYS A 53 12.63 17.16 -21.53
N ILE A 54 11.31 17.15 -21.44
CA ILE A 54 10.59 17.50 -20.20
C ILE A 54 10.96 16.53 -19.08
N ALA A 55 11.12 15.23 -19.38
CA ALA A 55 11.52 14.24 -18.38
C ALA A 55 12.93 14.49 -17.84
N GLU A 56 13.89 14.85 -18.71
CA GLU A 56 15.24 15.24 -18.31
C GLU A 56 15.25 16.52 -17.46
N ASP A 57 14.53 17.56 -17.90
CA ASP A 57 14.40 18.81 -17.17
C ASP A 57 13.79 18.59 -15.77
N LEU A 58 12.77 17.74 -15.67
CA LEU A 58 12.19 17.36 -14.37
C LEU A 58 13.20 16.66 -13.47
N LYS A 59 14.02 15.77 -14.02
CA LYS A 59 15.08 15.09 -13.24
C LYS A 59 16.09 16.10 -12.71
N LEU A 60 16.58 17.00 -13.57
CA LEU A 60 17.53 18.06 -13.18
C LEU A 60 16.94 19.00 -12.12
N LYS A 61 15.66 19.39 -12.26
CA LYS A 61 15.01 20.25 -11.26
C LYS A 61 14.83 19.53 -9.92
N ARG A 62 14.50 18.24 -9.91
CA ARG A 62 14.44 17.44 -8.66
C ARG A 62 15.80 17.33 -7.98
N GLU A 63 16.86 17.11 -8.75
CA GLU A 63 18.23 17.05 -8.23
C GLU A 63 18.70 18.40 -7.68
N SER A 64 18.42 19.48 -8.40
CA SER A 64 18.67 20.85 -7.92
C SER A 64 17.91 21.14 -6.63
N LEU A 65 16.63 20.75 -6.54
CA LEU A 65 15.85 20.94 -5.32
C LEU A 65 16.44 20.14 -4.15
N ARG A 66 16.88 18.90 -4.39
CA ARG A 66 17.54 18.07 -3.39
C ARG A 66 18.85 18.72 -2.90
N SER A 67 19.66 19.22 -3.81
CA SER A 67 20.92 19.92 -3.50
C SER A 67 20.69 21.18 -2.65
N VAL A 68 19.60 21.92 -2.87
CA VAL A 68 19.22 23.06 -2.02
C VAL A 68 19.04 22.63 -0.56
N TYR A 69 18.38 21.51 -0.31
CA TYR A 69 18.21 21.00 1.05
C TYR A 69 19.51 20.43 1.63
N GLU A 70 20.28 19.68 0.85
CA GLU A 70 21.53 19.05 1.31
C GLU A 70 22.63 20.07 1.64
N HIS A 71 22.58 21.28 1.05
CA HIS A 71 23.54 22.35 1.31
C HIS A 71 23.01 23.46 2.22
N ASP A 72 21.78 23.35 2.71
CA ASP A 72 21.25 24.32 3.66
C ASP A 72 21.83 24.07 5.05
N LEU A 73 22.76 24.94 5.45
CA LEU A 73 23.43 24.87 6.75
C LEU A 73 22.45 24.94 7.93
N ARG A 74 21.35 25.70 7.80
CA ARG A 74 20.38 25.86 8.90
C ARG A 74 19.59 24.57 9.12
N LEU A 75 19.22 23.88 8.05
CA LEU A 75 18.57 22.58 8.11
C LEU A 75 19.52 21.54 8.72
N SER A 76 20.77 21.48 8.27
CA SER A 76 21.78 20.58 8.84
C SER A 76 21.98 20.81 10.34
N GLU A 77 22.14 22.08 10.76
CA GLU A 77 22.27 22.44 12.18
C GLU A 77 21.02 22.04 12.99
N ALA A 78 19.82 22.27 12.45
CA ALA A 78 18.58 21.89 13.10
C ALA A 78 18.44 20.36 13.24
N GLU A 79 18.85 19.59 12.23
CA GLU A 79 18.88 18.13 12.27
C GLU A 79 19.90 17.60 13.30
N GLU A 80 21.09 18.18 13.38
CA GLU A 80 22.09 17.85 14.40
C GLU A 80 21.57 18.12 15.82
N VAL A 81 20.96 19.28 16.04
CA VAL A 81 20.35 19.62 17.34
C VAL A 81 19.24 18.64 17.69
N ALA A 82 18.39 18.27 16.73
CA ALA A 82 17.33 17.28 16.95
C ALA A 82 17.89 15.90 17.29
N GLN A 83 18.94 15.45 16.60
CA GLN A 83 19.63 14.19 16.91
C GLN A 83 20.23 14.22 18.31
N LEU A 84 20.93 15.30 18.70
CA LEU A 84 21.50 15.47 20.04
C LEU A 84 20.42 15.44 21.11
N LYS A 85 19.30 16.14 20.91
CA LYS A 85 18.17 16.13 21.85
C LYS A 85 17.53 14.74 21.96
N SER A 86 17.41 14.02 20.85
CA SER A 86 16.90 12.65 20.84
C SER A 86 17.82 11.69 21.63
N GLN A 87 19.13 11.83 21.47
CA GLN A 87 20.12 11.08 22.25
C GLN A 87 20.02 11.41 23.75
N GLN A 88 19.93 12.70 24.11
CA GLN A 88 19.74 13.13 25.51
C GLN A 88 18.48 12.51 26.12
N VAL A 89 17.35 12.52 25.40
CA VAL A 89 16.10 11.90 25.89
C VAL A 89 16.28 10.40 26.12
N LYS A 90 16.99 9.69 25.23
CA LYS A 90 17.27 8.26 25.40
C LYS A 90 18.15 8.00 26.62
N GLU A 91 19.18 8.80 26.82
CA GLU A 91 20.07 8.70 27.99
C GLU A 91 19.32 8.95 29.29
N GLU A 92 18.52 10.01 29.36
CA GLU A 92 17.68 10.35 30.52
C GLU A 92 16.69 9.22 30.85
N LYS A 93 16.03 8.64 29.83
CA LYS A 93 15.15 7.48 30.02
C LYS A 93 15.93 6.28 30.57
N SER A 94 17.11 6.00 30.02
CA SER A 94 17.97 4.93 30.52
C SER A 94 18.37 5.14 31.98
N ARG A 95 18.76 6.37 32.33
CA ARG A 95 19.10 6.74 33.73
C ARG A 95 17.90 6.55 34.66
N LEU A 96 16.71 6.98 34.27
CA LEU A 96 15.49 6.80 35.06
C LEU A 96 15.14 5.32 35.24
N LEU A 97 15.32 4.50 34.20
CA LEU A 97 15.10 3.06 34.27
C LEU A 97 16.10 2.35 35.19
N ALA A 98 17.35 2.81 35.20
CA ALA A 98 18.39 2.32 36.09
C ALA A 98 18.32 2.89 37.51
N SER A 99 17.46 3.90 37.76
CA SER A 99 17.37 4.52 39.07
C SER A 99 16.88 3.51 40.12
N PRO A 100 17.38 3.59 41.37
CA PRO A 100 17.01 2.64 42.44
C PRO A 100 15.51 2.58 42.69
N GLN A 101 14.81 3.71 42.58
CA GLN A 101 13.35 3.79 42.74
C GLN A 101 12.61 2.97 41.67
N THR A 102 12.98 3.15 40.39
CA THR A 102 12.36 2.40 39.29
C THR A 102 12.68 0.91 39.39
N VAL A 103 13.91 0.55 39.75
CA VAL A 103 14.30 -0.85 39.97
C VAL A 103 13.47 -1.46 41.11
N ALA A 104 13.33 -0.77 42.23
CA ALA A 104 12.53 -1.23 43.37
C ALA A 104 11.06 -1.46 42.97
N ILE A 105 10.46 -0.51 42.24
CA ILE A 105 9.08 -0.64 41.74
C ILE A 105 8.95 -1.85 40.81
N ARG A 106 9.89 -2.04 39.88
CA ARG A 106 9.86 -3.19 38.95
C ARG A 106 9.99 -4.52 39.67
N THR A 107 10.84 -4.60 40.68
CA THR A 107 10.99 -5.78 41.52
C THR A 107 9.70 -6.06 42.28
N ALA A 108 9.09 -5.05 42.90
CA ALA A 108 7.80 -5.19 43.58
C ALA A 108 6.68 -5.66 42.64
N ILE A 109 6.61 -5.12 41.42
CA ILE A 109 5.66 -5.58 40.39
C ILE A 109 5.89 -7.06 40.05
N ALA A 110 7.16 -7.46 39.86
CA ALA A 110 7.49 -8.85 39.55
C ALA A 110 7.11 -9.81 40.69
N GLU A 111 7.38 -9.41 41.92
CA GLU A 111 7.02 -10.17 43.13
C GLU A 111 5.51 -10.31 43.27
N LEU A 112 4.75 -9.21 43.21
CA LEU A 112 3.29 -9.23 43.28
C LEU A 112 2.67 -10.07 42.15
N SER A 113 3.27 -10.05 40.96
CA SER A 113 2.81 -10.87 39.83
C SER A 113 3.05 -12.36 40.08
N ALA A 114 4.18 -12.72 40.69
CA ALA A 114 4.47 -14.10 41.07
C ALA A 114 3.52 -14.58 42.18
N GLN A 115 3.31 -13.77 43.23
CA GLN A 115 2.37 -14.07 44.32
C GLN A 115 0.94 -14.24 43.78
N LYS A 116 0.50 -13.36 42.89
CA LYS A 116 -0.81 -13.47 42.23
C LYS A 116 -0.95 -14.80 41.49
N LYS A 117 0.07 -15.20 40.71
CA LYS A 117 0.03 -16.45 39.95
C LYS A 117 -0.06 -17.67 40.87
N GLU A 118 0.71 -17.70 41.95
CA GLU A 118 0.65 -18.78 42.94
C GLU A 118 -0.72 -18.87 43.63
N LEU A 119 -1.31 -17.72 43.97
CA LEU A 119 -2.67 -17.66 44.52
C LEU A 119 -3.72 -18.14 43.50
N GLU A 120 -3.60 -17.76 42.23
CA GLU A 120 -4.51 -18.21 41.17
C GLU A 120 -4.40 -19.72 40.92
N GLU A 121 -3.19 -20.29 40.94
CA GLU A 121 -2.99 -21.74 40.82
C GLU A 121 -3.59 -22.49 42.02
N THR A 122 -3.37 -21.98 43.23
CA THR A 122 -3.95 -22.53 44.47
C THR A 122 -5.47 -22.45 44.44
N LEU A 123 -6.02 -21.30 44.07
CA LEU A 123 -7.46 -21.09 43.95
C LEU A 123 -8.06 -22.01 42.88
N SER A 124 -7.43 -22.15 41.72
CA SER A 124 -7.87 -23.07 40.67
C SER A 124 -7.95 -24.52 41.17
N ASN A 125 -6.94 -24.97 41.93
CA ASN A 125 -6.95 -26.30 42.53
C ASN A 125 -8.11 -26.47 43.52
N HIS A 126 -8.34 -25.47 44.38
CA HIS A 126 -9.46 -25.49 45.33
C HIS A 126 -10.82 -25.46 44.65
N LEU A 127 -11.01 -24.64 43.61
CA LEU A 127 -12.25 -24.58 42.84
C LEU A 127 -12.53 -25.89 42.10
N LEU A 128 -11.49 -26.53 41.56
CA LEU A 128 -11.62 -27.85 40.95
C LEU A 128 -12.05 -28.91 41.98
N ASN A 129 -11.40 -28.93 43.16
CA ASN A 129 -11.77 -29.84 44.24
C ASN A 129 -13.20 -29.58 44.74
N TYR A 130 -13.59 -28.31 44.89
CA TYR A 130 -14.94 -27.92 45.25
C TYR A 130 -15.95 -28.44 44.23
N PHE A 131 -15.72 -28.23 42.94
CA PHE A 131 -16.57 -28.76 41.88
C PHE A 131 -16.65 -30.29 41.91
N GLN A 132 -15.56 -31.00 42.18
CA GLN A 132 -15.58 -32.47 42.30
C GLN A 132 -16.43 -32.96 43.48
N LEU A 133 -16.49 -32.20 44.59
CA LEU A 133 -17.25 -32.56 45.78
C LEU A 133 -18.72 -32.17 45.71
N THR A 134 -19.04 -30.99 45.19
CA THR A 134 -20.39 -30.41 45.22
C THR A 134 -21.11 -30.48 43.87
N ASN A 135 -20.37 -30.70 42.79
CA ASN A 135 -20.83 -30.55 41.40
C ASN A 135 -21.42 -29.16 41.09
N SER A 136 -21.13 -28.16 41.94
CA SER A 136 -21.56 -26.77 41.79
C SER A 136 -20.43 -25.91 41.21
N LYS A 137 -20.80 -24.99 40.33
CA LYS A 137 -19.91 -24.01 39.69
C LYS A 137 -20.05 -22.60 40.30
N SER A 138 -20.74 -22.50 41.43
CA SER A 138 -20.87 -21.27 42.19
C SER A 138 -20.55 -21.50 43.66
N PHE A 139 -20.00 -20.49 44.31
CA PHE A 139 -19.76 -20.46 45.75
C PHE A 139 -20.18 -19.11 46.33
N ASP A 140 -20.64 -19.12 47.57
CA ASP A 140 -21.05 -17.90 48.26
C ASP A 140 -19.86 -17.31 49.04
N THR A 141 -19.73 -15.99 49.00
CA THR A 141 -18.71 -15.25 49.74
C THR A 141 -19.24 -14.88 51.13
N SER A 142 -18.32 -14.55 52.04
CA SER A 142 -18.65 -14.06 53.38
C SER A 142 -19.52 -12.80 53.37
N ASP A 143 -19.49 -12.05 52.27
CA ASP A 143 -20.23 -10.79 52.11
C ASP A 143 -21.65 -11.02 51.56
N GLY A 144 -22.03 -12.28 51.32
CA GLY A 144 -23.35 -12.67 50.82
C GLY A 144 -23.48 -12.65 49.29
N ASP A 145 -22.39 -12.40 48.57
CA ASP A 145 -22.36 -12.46 47.11
C ASP A 145 -22.13 -13.88 46.62
N GLN A 146 -22.75 -14.26 45.52
CA GLN A 146 -22.49 -15.53 44.85
C GLN A 146 -21.54 -15.32 43.67
N TRP A 147 -20.44 -16.05 43.67
CA TRP A 147 -19.43 -16.00 42.62
C TRP A 147 -19.50 -17.27 41.77
N GLU A 148 -19.50 -17.11 40.46
CA GLU A 148 -19.48 -18.21 39.50
C GLU A 148 -18.05 -18.43 38.96
N PHE A 149 -17.69 -19.69 38.76
CA PHE A 149 -16.41 -20.07 38.14
C PHE A 149 -16.60 -21.12 37.05
N SER A 150 -15.65 -21.18 36.11
CA SER A 150 -15.66 -22.16 35.03
C SER A 150 -14.45 -23.09 35.12
N VAL A 151 -14.68 -24.37 34.84
CA VAL A 151 -13.62 -25.38 34.77
C VAL A 151 -13.41 -25.70 33.29
N ALA A 152 -12.26 -25.28 32.75
CA ALA A 152 -11.89 -25.55 31.35
C ALA A 152 -10.66 -26.46 31.30
N ALA A 153 -10.82 -27.65 30.72
CA ALA A 153 -9.69 -28.52 30.37
C ALA A 153 -9.24 -28.23 28.93
N LYS A 154 -7.94 -27.97 28.71
CA LYS A 154 -7.37 -27.75 27.38
C LYS A 154 -6.40 -28.86 27.01
N VAL A 155 -6.65 -29.53 25.88
CA VAL A 155 -5.74 -30.52 25.31
C VAL A 155 -4.56 -29.80 24.66
N LYS A 156 -3.32 -30.18 25.00
CA LYS A 156 -2.12 -29.65 24.35
C LYS A 156 -1.90 -30.34 22.99
N PRO A 157 -1.42 -29.63 21.96
CA PRO A 157 -1.14 -30.23 20.65
C PRO A 157 -0.07 -31.31 20.77
N ARG A 158 -0.24 -32.40 20.02
CA ARG A 158 0.71 -33.51 19.95
C ARG A 158 2.05 -33.00 19.39
N ARG A 159 3.14 -33.13 20.16
CA ARG A 159 4.49 -32.88 19.64
C ARG A 159 4.76 -33.90 18.52
N LYS A 160 5.05 -33.42 17.31
CA LYS A 160 5.63 -34.23 16.23
C LYS A 160 7.12 -34.37 16.46
#